data_AF-A0A919BKT6-F1
#
_entry.id   AF-A0A919BKT6-F1
#
_cell.length_a   1.000
_cell.length_b   1.000
_cell.length_c   1.000
_cell.angle_alpha   90.00
_cell.angle_beta   90.00
_cell.angle_gamma   90.00
#
_symmetry.space_group_name_H-M   'P 1'
#
loop_
_entity.id
_entity.type
_entity.pdbx_description
1 polymer ?
#
loop_
_entity_poly.entity_id
_entity_poly.type
_entity_poly.pdbx_seq_one_letter_code
_entity_poly.pdbx_strand_id
1 'polypeptide(L)'
;MAPLPPGQKESNSFHRFGLLPFATRFPRETKSQQIRLCGALANEIDLNNPFEGLERVKQVSDFHCVTTWSYRNLCWEGVRFCDFYQQVIEPQANPNQTATRVALKAQDGARTGMYLEDLLDPSVMLVDHLNGEPLSVDHGAPIRLIAPKHYGYKSVKYLREIKFLLPEEDYRVSGFRFMDHPRARVDLEERGRILPGFLLRYLYRPLISTTAKRFKVASDYRKNESK
;
A
#
# COMPACT_ATOMS: atom_id res chain seq x y z
N MET A 1 -8.00 -18.46 -16.48
CA MET A 1 -7.29 -17.41 -15.72
C MET A 1 -7.63 -16.06 -16.33
N ALA A 2 -8.00 -15.05 -15.55
CA ALA A 2 -8.33 -13.72 -16.09
C ALA A 2 -7.11 -13.09 -16.79
N PRO A 3 -7.29 -12.33 -17.88
CA PRO A 3 -6.17 -11.66 -18.53
C PRO A 3 -5.48 -10.66 -17.59
N LEU A 4 -4.19 -10.42 -17.81
CA LEU A 4 -3.49 -9.37 -17.07
C LEU A 4 -4.02 -7.99 -17.49
N PRO A 5 -4.00 -6.99 -16.59
CA PRO A 5 -4.33 -5.63 -16.96
C PRO A 5 -3.42 -5.07 -18.06
N PRO A 6 -3.87 -4.04 -18.78
CA PRO A 6 -3.13 -3.49 -19.91
C PRO A 6 -1.70 -3.07 -19.56
N GLY A 7 -0.75 -3.50 -20.41
CA GLY A 7 0.66 -3.17 -20.26
C GLY A 7 1.38 -3.88 -19.11
N GLN A 8 0.76 -4.90 -18.50
CA GLN A 8 1.39 -5.74 -17.49
C GLN A 8 2.00 -7.00 -18.06
N LYS A 9 3.10 -7.44 -17.45
CA LYS A 9 3.75 -8.73 -17.71
C LYS A 9 3.81 -9.54 -16.42
N GLU A 10 3.55 -10.83 -16.51
CA GLU A 10 3.69 -11.70 -15.34
C GLU A 10 5.15 -11.78 -14.92
N SER A 11 5.38 -11.69 -13.62
CA SER A 11 6.69 -11.85 -12.99
C SER A 11 6.79 -13.22 -12.37
N ASN A 12 7.96 -13.85 -12.50
CA ASN A 12 8.23 -15.15 -11.89
C ASN A 12 8.51 -15.05 -10.37
N SER A 13 8.62 -13.84 -9.82
CA SER A 13 8.95 -13.64 -8.41
C SER A 13 8.30 -12.39 -7.82
N PHE A 14 7.71 -12.53 -6.64
CA PHE A 14 7.25 -11.40 -5.84
C PHE A 14 8.41 -10.87 -5.00
N HIS A 15 9.23 -10.01 -5.60
CA HIS A 15 10.39 -9.41 -4.94
C HIS A 15 9.99 -8.17 -4.13
N ARG A 16 10.86 -7.71 -3.20
CA ARG A 16 10.68 -6.41 -2.56
C ARG A 16 10.76 -5.30 -3.61
N PHE A 17 9.78 -4.40 -3.60
CA PHE A 17 9.68 -3.29 -4.55
C PHE A 17 9.43 -1.96 -3.84
N GLY A 18 9.60 -0.85 -4.57
CA GLY A 18 9.32 0.50 -4.13
C GLY A 18 10.08 1.54 -4.94
N LEU A 19 10.03 2.80 -4.49
CA LEU A 19 10.87 3.86 -5.04
C LEU A 19 12.31 3.69 -4.54
N LEU A 20 13.29 4.01 -5.39
CA LEU A 20 14.73 3.86 -5.12
C LEU A 20 15.19 4.43 -3.77
N PRO A 21 14.75 5.62 -3.31
CA PRO A 21 15.15 6.15 -2.00
C PRO A 21 14.77 5.29 -0.79
N PHE A 22 13.83 4.35 -0.96
CA PHE A 22 13.37 3.43 0.08
C PHE A 22 14.03 2.05 -0.01
N ALA A 23 14.89 1.81 -1.02
CA ALA A 23 15.55 0.52 -1.19
C ALA A 23 16.36 0.10 0.04
N THR A 24 17.02 1.03 0.74
CA THR A 24 17.80 0.75 1.95
C THR A 24 17.09 1.12 3.26
N ARG A 25 15.84 1.59 3.18
CA ARG A 25 15.05 1.96 4.37
C ARG A 25 14.17 0.80 4.80
N PHE A 26 14.11 0.57 6.10
CA PHE A 26 13.34 -0.50 6.72
C PHE A 26 12.55 0.03 7.91
N PRO A 27 11.46 -0.64 8.33
CA PRO A 27 10.74 -0.27 9.53
C PRO A 27 11.65 -0.40 10.75
N ARG A 28 11.41 0.45 11.75
CA ARG A 28 12.12 0.38 13.04
C ARG A 28 11.58 -0.76 13.88
N GLU A 29 10.28 -0.99 13.80
CA GLU A 29 9.57 -2.02 14.53
C GLU A 29 8.91 -3.00 13.56
N THR A 30 9.12 -4.30 13.78
CA THR A 30 8.71 -5.36 12.85
C THR A 30 7.66 -6.30 13.43
N LYS A 31 7.36 -6.19 14.72
CA LYS A 31 6.39 -7.01 15.43
C LYS A 31 5.20 -6.20 15.93
N SER A 32 5.41 -4.96 16.38
CA SER A 32 4.31 -4.12 16.89
C SER A 32 3.33 -3.70 15.80
N GLN A 33 2.07 -4.07 15.98
CA GLN A 33 0.98 -3.79 15.06
C GLN A 33 0.35 -2.40 15.27
N GLN A 34 1.10 -1.45 15.83
CA GLN A 34 0.58 -0.13 16.16
C GLN A 34 0.25 0.73 14.93
N ILE A 35 -0.96 1.28 14.90
CA ILE A 35 -1.42 2.26 13.90
C ILE A 35 -2.01 3.48 14.60
N ARG A 36 -1.55 4.67 14.20
CA ARG A 36 -2.16 5.95 14.57
C ARG A 36 -3.27 6.34 13.58
N LEU A 37 -4.40 6.77 14.12
CA LEU A 37 -5.54 7.31 13.41
C LEU A 37 -5.69 8.79 13.76
N CYS A 38 -5.83 9.66 12.76
CA CYS A 38 -5.95 11.10 12.99
C CYS A 38 -6.66 11.82 11.84
N GLY A 39 -6.81 13.14 11.97
CA GLY A 39 -7.45 14.00 10.97
C GLY A 39 -8.92 14.24 11.29
N ALA A 40 -9.82 13.94 10.36
CA ALA A 40 -11.28 14.13 10.47
C ALA A 40 -11.97 13.16 11.46
N LEU A 41 -11.41 13.03 12.66
CA LEU A 41 -11.89 12.21 13.77
C LEU A 41 -12.14 13.12 14.97
N ALA A 42 -13.00 12.69 15.91
CA ALA A 42 -13.25 13.44 17.13
C ALA A 42 -12.00 13.55 18.00
N ASN A 43 -11.20 12.49 18.05
CA ASN A 43 -9.90 12.45 18.73
C ASN A 43 -8.90 11.64 17.91
N GLU A 44 -7.61 11.90 18.10
CA GLU A 44 -6.56 10.99 17.59
C GLU A 44 -6.53 9.72 18.42
N ILE A 45 -6.31 8.58 17.75
CA ILE A 45 -6.36 7.26 18.39
C ILE A 45 -5.11 6.47 17.99
N ASP A 46 -4.40 5.94 18.97
CA ASP A 46 -3.32 4.98 18.75
C ASP A 46 -3.84 3.58 19.04
N LEU A 47 -4.02 2.78 17.99
CA LEU A 47 -4.42 1.38 18.09
C LEU A 47 -3.17 0.52 18.28
N ASN A 48 -3.17 -0.36 19.29
CA ASN A 48 -2.10 -1.34 19.47
C ASN A 48 -2.18 -2.49 18.45
N ASN A 49 -3.40 -2.88 18.10
CA ASN A 49 -3.69 -3.92 17.13
C ASN A 49 -4.97 -3.55 16.34
N PRO A 50 -4.88 -3.24 15.03
CA PRO A 50 -6.04 -2.88 14.23
C PRO A 50 -6.94 -4.08 13.87
N PHE A 51 -6.55 -5.31 14.23
CA PHE A 51 -7.30 -6.53 13.94
C PHE A 51 -8.17 -7.00 15.12
N GLU A 52 -8.01 -6.38 16.29
CA GLU A 52 -8.67 -6.81 17.51
C GLU A 52 -10.20 -6.68 17.39
N GLY A 53 -10.91 -7.78 17.64
CA GLY A 53 -12.37 -7.83 17.59
C GLY A 53 -12.99 -7.85 16.19
N LEU A 54 -12.18 -7.84 15.11
CA LEU A 54 -12.67 -7.83 13.73
C LEU A 54 -12.62 -9.21 13.07
N GLU A 55 -13.54 -9.46 12.14
CA GLU A 55 -13.55 -10.68 11.34
C GLU A 55 -12.30 -10.77 10.43
N ARG A 56 -11.58 -11.89 10.53
CA ARG A 56 -10.44 -12.16 9.66
C ARG A 56 -10.87 -12.78 8.34
N VAL A 57 -10.27 -12.33 7.25
CA VAL A 57 -10.60 -12.74 5.89
C VAL A 57 -9.33 -13.22 5.18
N LYS A 58 -9.47 -14.30 4.39
CA LYS A 58 -8.47 -14.73 3.41
C LYS A 58 -8.92 -14.28 2.02
N GLN A 59 -8.03 -13.61 1.29
CA GLN A 59 -8.30 -13.13 -0.06
C GLN A 59 -7.16 -13.49 -0.99
N VAL A 60 -7.48 -14.16 -2.09
CA VAL A 60 -6.53 -14.37 -3.19
C VAL A 60 -6.67 -13.22 -4.18
N SER A 61 -5.59 -12.48 -4.41
CA SER A 61 -5.60 -11.40 -5.39
C SER A 61 -4.25 -11.23 -6.09
N ASP A 62 -4.29 -10.67 -7.29
CA ASP A 62 -3.09 -10.31 -8.03
C ASP A 62 -2.52 -8.98 -7.50
N PHE A 63 -1.22 -8.77 -7.72
CA PHE A 63 -0.51 -7.54 -7.43
C PHE A 63 0.05 -6.94 -8.72
N HIS A 64 -0.13 -5.64 -8.90
CA HIS A 64 0.20 -4.94 -10.14
C HIS A 64 1.14 -3.76 -9.89
N CYS A 65 2.37 -3.85 -10.37
CA CYS A 65 3.31 -2.75 -10.25
C CYS A 65 3.12 -1.70 -11.36
N VAL A 66 3.28 -0.42 -11.02
CA VAL A 66 3.24 0.67 -12.00
C VAL A 66 4.36 0.57 -13.04
N THR A 67 5.42 -0.20 -12.74
CA THR A 67 6.54 -0.48 -13.65
C THR A 67 6.34 -1.74 -14.49
N THR A 68 5.11 -2.03 -14.90
CA THR A 68 4.75 -3.02 -15.96
C THR A 68 4.92 -4.50 -15.62
N TRP A 69 5.05 -4.86 -14.34
CA TRP A 69 5.03 -6.26 -13.92
C TRP A 69 3.89 -6.55 -12.95
N SER A 70 3.40 -7.78 -12.95
CA SER A 70 2.36 -8.29 -12.06
C SER A 70 2.76 -9.63 -11.46
N TYR A 71 2.30 -9.92 -10.26
CA TYR A 71 2.47 -11.23 -9.62
C TYR A 71 1.11 -11.73 -9.18
N ARG A 72 0.79 -12.98 -9.50
CA ARG A 72 -0.56 -13.52 -9.37
C ARG A 72 -0.75 -14.37 -8.12
N ASN A 73 -2.01 -14.59 -7.77
CA ASN A 73 -2.45 -15.59 -6.80
C ASN A 73 -1.80 -15.43 -5.40
N LEU A 74 -1.65 -14.19 -4.93
CA LEU A 74 -1.16 -13.92 -3.57
C LEU A 74 -2.33 -14.12 -2.60
N CYS A 75 -2.16 -15.02 -1.63
CA CYS A 75 -3.16 -15.26 -0.59
C CYS A 75 -2.87 -14.35 0.60
N TRP A 76 -3.63 -13.27 0.71
CA TRP A 76 -3.54 -12.30 1.80
C TRP A 76 -4.49 -12.68 2.93
N GLU A 77 -4.10 -12.39 4.16
CA GLU A 77 -4.95 -12.58 5.32
C GLU A 77 -4.85 -11.40 6.29
N GLY A 78 -5.99 -10.97 6.81
CA GLY A 78 -6.16 -9.77 7.63
C GLY A 78 -7.62 -9.36 7.74
N VAL A 79 -7.90 -8.06 7.74
CA VAL A 79 -9.26 -7.49 7.83
C VAL A 79 -9.55 -6.62 6.61
N ARG A 80 -10.80 -6.65 6.13
CA ARG A 80 -11.24 -5.73 5.07
C ARG A 80 -11.22 -4.30 5.61
N PHE A 81 -10.76 -3.37 4.78
CA PHE A 81 -10.69 -1.97 5.19
C PHE A 81 -12.09 -1.37 5.40
N CYS A 82 -13.10 -1.81 4.63
CA CYS A 82 -14.49 -1.40 4.85
C CYS A 82 -15.00 -1.78 6.24
N ASP A 83 -14.71 -3.02 6.69
CA ASP A 83 -15.16 -3.52 7.99
C ASP A 83 -14.42 -2.79 9.12
N PHE A 84 -13.10 -2.59 8.96
CA PHE A 84 -12.30 -1.76 9.87
C PHE A 84 -12.83 -0.33 9.94
N TYR A 85 -13.18 0.28 8.80
CA TYR A 85 -13.72 1.63 8.76
C TYR A 85 -15.05 1.72 9.52
N GLN A 86 -16.01 0.85 9.20
CA GLN A 86 -17.35 0.87 9.82
C GLN A 86 -17.31 0.59 11.33
N GLN A 87 -16.46 -0.33 11.79
CA GLN A 87 -16.46 -0.76 13.18
C GLN A 87 -15.50 0.05 14.08
N VAL A 88 -14.43 0.62 13.51
CA VAL A 88 -13.39 1.30 14.29
C VAL A 88 -13.32 2.80 14.01
N ILE A 89 -13.45 3.21 12.74
CA ILE A 89 -13.25 4.60 12.33
C ILE A 89 -14.54 5.41 12.41
N GLU A 90 -15.62 4.92 11.82
CA GLU A 90 -16.91 5.60 11.73
C GLU A 90 -17.48 5.99 13.11
N PRO A 91 -17.40 5.15 14.16
CA PRO A 91 -17.83 5.55 15.51
C PRO A 91 -17.00 6.68 16.13
N GLN A 92 -15.83 6.96 15.58
CA GLN A 92 -14.88 7.97 16.03
C GLN A 92 -14.85 9.20 15.11
N ALA A 93 -15.66 9.20 14.04
CA ALA A 93 -15.70 10.30 13.08
C ALA A 93 -16.26 11.57 13.72
N ASN A 94 -15.70 12.72 13.33
CA ASN A 94 -16.26 14.01 13.74
C ASN A 94 -17.48 14.32 12.84
N PRO A 95 -18.71 14.46 13.38
CA PRO A 95 -19.91 14.66 12.56
C PRO A 95 -19.90 15.98 11.77
N ASN A 96 -19.08 16.95 12.18
CA ASN A 96 -18.93 18.24 11.49
C ASN A 96 -17.85 18.22 10.40
N GLN A 97 -17.17 17.10 10.21
CA GLN A 97 -16.09 16.96 9.22
C GLN A 97 -16.35 15.74 8.34
N THR A 98 -16.11 15.89 7.04
CA THR A 98 -16.23 14.77 6.10
C THR A 98 -14.91 14.62 5.35
N ALA A 99 -14.25 13.48 5.57
CA ALA A 99 -13.05 13.12 4.83
C ALA A 99 -13.43 12.37 3.55
N THR A 100 -13.01 12.90 2.40
CA THR A 100 -13.12 12.20 1.11
C THR A 100 -11.80 11.55 0.69
N ARG A 101 -10.71 11.87 1.38
CA ARG A 101 -9.35 11.45 1.07
C ARG A 101 -8.64 11.00 2.33
N VAL A 102 -7.74 10.04 2.18
CA VAL A 102 -6.96 9.46 3.27
C VAL A 102 -5.49 9.51 2.90
N ALA A 103 -4.66 10.02 3.81
CA ALA A 103 -3.21 9.92 3.71
C ALA A 103 -2.71 8.72 4.51
N LEU A 104 -1.86 7.92 3.88
CA LEU A 104 -1.26 6.74 4.47
C LEU A 104 0.24 6.96 4.60
N LYS A 105 0.80 6.62 5.76
CA LYS A 105 2.21 6.81 6.05
C LYS A 105 2.82 5.56 6.69
N ALA A 106 4.00 5.22 6.18
CA ALA A 106 4.79 4.09 6.58
C ALA A 106 5.87 4.44 7.59
N GLN A 107 6.37 3.44 8.32
CA GLN A 107 7.50 3.58 9.24
C GLN A 107 8.80 4.04 8.56
N ASP A 108 9.05 3.63 7.30
CA ASP A 108 10.24 3.98 6.52
C ASP A 108 10.16 5.38 5.88
N GLY A 109 9.07 6.11 6.18
CA GLY A 109 8.77 7.43 5.66
C GLY A 109 8.04 7.44 4.32
N ALA A 110 7.69 6.28 3.77
CA ALA A 110 6.85 6.24 2.57
C ALA A 110 5.46 6.81 2.86
N ARG A 111 4.89 7.50 1.88
CA ARG A 111 3.61 8.21 1.98
C ARG A 111 2.88 8.12 0.65
N THR A 112 1.59 7.87 0.74
CA THR A 112 0.66 7.96 -0.39
C THR A 112 -0.69 8.45 0.12
N GLY A 113 -1.63 8.64 -0.78
CA GLY A 113 -3.00 8.93 -0.42
C GLY A 113 -3.95 8.33 -1.44
N MET A 114 -5.18 8.08 -1.00
CA MET A 114 -6.25 7.49 -1.79
C MET A 114 -7.56 8.21 -1.47
N TYR A 115 -8.55 8.09 -2.36
CA TYR A 115 -9.90 8.48 -1.99
C TYR A 115 -10.46 7.47 -0.99
N LEU A 116 -11.28 7.95 -0.07
CA LEU A 116 -11.93 7.09 0.91
C LEU A 116 -12.82 6.05 0.21
N GLU A 117 -13.55 6.44 -0.83
CA GLU A 117 -14.37 5.52 -1.64
C GLU A 117 -13.56 4.36 -2.22
N ASP A 118 -12.32 4.60 -2.65
CA ASP A 118 -11.45 3.58 -3.23
C ASP A 118 -10.91 2.62 -2.15
N LEU A 119 -10.73 3.13 -0.93
CA LEU A 119 -10.33 2.34 0.24
C LEU A 119 -11.47 1.51 0.82
N LEU A 120 -12.72 1.95 0.64
CA LEU A 120 -13.92 1.23 1.07
C LEU A 120 -14.33 0.11 0.10
N ASP A 121 -13.61 -0.06 -1.01
CA ASP A 121 -13.81 -1.21 -1.89
C ASP A 121 -13.58 -2.54 -1.12
N PRO A 122 -14.47 -3.55 -1.26
CA PRO A 122 -14.37 -4.80 -0.50
C PRO A 122 -13.07 -5.60 -0.70
N SER A 123 -12.32 -5.31 -1.76
CA SER A 123 -11.03 -5.97 -2.04
C SER A 123 -9.83 -5.33 -1.32
N VAL A 124 -10.01 -4.15 -0.71
CA VAL A 124 -8.96 -3.46 0.04
C VAL A 124 -8.90 -4.01 1.46
N MET A 125 -7.70 -4.34 1.91
CA MET A 125 -7.48 -4.95 3.22
C MET A 125 -6.28 -4.36 3.94
N LEU A 126 -6.37 -4.33 5.28
CA LEU A 126 -5.21 -4.31 6.16
C LEU A 126 -4.79 -5.76 6.40
N VAL A 127 -3.53 -6.09 6.17
CA VAL A 127 -3.05 -7.47 6.21
C VAL A 127 -1.76 -7.60 6.98
N ASP A 128 -1.62 -8.73 7.68
CA ASP A 128 -0.47 -9.12 8.48
C ASP A 128 0.08 -10.50 8.07
N HIS A 129 -0.59 -11.21 7.16
CA HIS A 129 -0.15 -12.50 6.62
C HIS A 129 -0.16 -12.52 5.08
N LEU A 130 0.76 -13.30 4.52
CA LEU A 130 0.87 -13.60 3.09
C LEU A 130 1.23 -15.08 2.90
N ASN A 131 0.43 -15.79 2.10
CA ASN A 131 0.59 -17.19 1.76
C ASN A 131 0.66 -18.12 2.98
N GLY A 132 -0.17 -17.84 4.00
CA GLY A 132 -0.25 -18.63 5.23
C GLY A 132 0.80 -18.28 6.28
N GLU A 133 1.77 -17.44 5.95
CA GLU A 133 2.84 -17.02 6.86
C GLU A 133 2.67 -15.55 7.29
N PRO A 134 3.13 -15.16 8.48
CA PRO A 134 3.25 -13.75 8.84
C PRO A 134 4.04 -12.99 7.78
N LEU A 135 3.69 -11.72 7.54
CA LEU A 135 4.42 -10.89 6.58
C LEU A 135 5.91 -10.87 6.91
N SER A 136 6.73 -11.00 5.88
CA SER A 136 8.15 -10.67 6.01
C SER A 136 8.34 -9.15 5.99
N VAL A 137 9.47 -8.69 6.51
CA VAL A 137 9.86 -7.28 6.39
C VAL A 137 9.89 -6.86 4.91
N ASP A 138 10.38 -7.71 4.00
CA ASP A 138 10.39 -7.40 2.57
C ASP A 138 8.99 -7.10 2.00
N HIS A 139 7.96 -7.74 2.57
CA HIS A 139 6.57 -7.62 2.14
C HIS A 139 5.72 -6.67 2.97
N GLY A 140 6.28 -6.02 3.99
CA GLY A 140 5.63 -4.91 4.68
C GLY A 140 5.25 -5.15 6.14
N ALA A 141 5.82 -6.17 6.79
CA ALA A 141 5.58 -6.44 8.21
C ALA A 141 5.79 -5.22 9.11
N PRO A 142 5.01 -5.04 10.18
CA PRO A 142 4.01 -6.00 10.67
C PRO A 142 2.64 -5.87 10.01
N ILE A 143 2.34 -4.71 9.41
CA ILE A 143 1.05 -4.45 8.75
C ILE A 143 1.29 -3.72 7.42
N ARG A 144 0.54 -4.12 6.41
CA ARG A 144 0.45 -3.38 5.15
C ARG A 144 -1.00 -3.18 4.74
N LEU A 145 -1.22 -2.20 3.89
CA LEU A 145 -2.44 -2.09 3.09
C LEU A 145 -2.24 -2.82 1.75
N ILE A 146 -3.27 -3.51 1.28
CA ILE A 146 -3.38 -3.99 -0.10
C ILE A 146 -4.60 -3.38 -0.79
N ALA A 147 -4.44 -3.00 -2.05
CA ALA A 147 -5.51 -2.47 -2.88
C ALA A 147 -5.39 -3.06 -4.30
N PRO A 148 -5.95 -4.26 -4.54
CA PRO A 148 -5.66 -5.04 -5.76
C PRO A 148 -6.04 -4.36 -7.08
N LYS A 149 -7.09 -3.53 -7.07
CA LYS A 149 -7.53 -2.74 -8.23
C LYS A 149 -6.62 -1.53 -8.53
N HIS A 150 -5.65 -1.25 -7.67
CA HIS A 150 -4.76 -0.09 -7.75
C HIS A 150 -3.29 -0.51 -7.93
N TYR A 151 -2.48 0.37 -8.53
CA TYR A 151 -1.06 0.11 -8.68
C TYR A 151 -0.37 0.01 -7.31
N GLY A 152 0.61 -0.87 -7.23
CA GLY A 152 1.23 -1.31 -5.98
C GLY A 152 1.87 -0.23 -5.11
N TYR A 153 2.12 0.98 -5.63
CA TYR A 153 2.59 2.10 -4.80
C TYR A 153 1.51 2.67 -3.87
N LYS A 154 0.22 2.36 -4.12
CA LYS A 154 -0.91 2.64 -3.22
C LYS A 154 -1.01 1.60 -2.08
N SER A 155 -0.50 0.39 -2.29
CA SER A 155 -0.43 -0.67 -1.28
C SER A 155 0.73 -0.43 -0.31
N VAL A 156 0.51 0.40 0.70
CA VAL A 156 1.55 0.87 1.64
C VAL A 156 2.05 -0.28 2.52
N LYS A 157 3.37 -0.45 2.56
CA LYS A 157 4.09 -1.34 3.48
C LYS A 157 4.39 -0.64 4.79
N TYR A 158 4.55 -1.39 5.89
CA TYR A 158 4.95 -0.85 7.19
C TYR A 158 3.99 0.23 7.69
N LEU A 159 2.69 0.03 7.48
CA LEU A 159 1.67 1.04 7.75
C LEU A 159 1.74 1.45 9.21
N ARG A 160 1.80 2.76 9.46
CA ARG A 160 1.93 3.35 10.80
C ARG A 160 0.85 4.38 11.10
N GLU A 161 0.37 5.08 10.08
CA GLU A 161 -0.56 6.19 10.28
C GLU A 161 -1.56 6.24 9.12
N ILE A 162 -2.84 6.37 9.48
CA ILE A 162 -3.98 6.58 8.59
C ILE A 162 -4.60 7.92 9.00
N LYS A 163 -4.41 8.94 8.16
CA LYS A 163 -4.96 10.28 8.39
C LYS A 163 -6.12 10.55 7.45
N PHE A 164 -7.30 10.76 8.01
CA PHE A 164 -8.49 11.20 7.27
C PHE A 164 -8.39 12.70 7.01
N LEU A 165 -8.20 13.10 5.76
CA LEU A 165 -7.88 14.48 5.42
C LEU A 165 -9.12 15.38 5.50
N LEU A 166 -8.94 16.58 6.04
CA LEU A 166 -9.94 17.65 5.95
C LEU A 166 -10.03 18.17 4.50
N PRO A 167 -11.16 18.81 4.09
CA PRO A 167 -11.38 19.23 2.70
C PRO A 167 -10.25 20.09 2.10
N GLU A 168 -9.66 20.97 2.91
CA GLU A 168 -8.57 21.86 2.54
C GLU A 168 -7.16 21.22 2.60
N GLU A 169 -7.05 20.02 3.18
CA GLU A 169 -5.77 19.34 3.33
C GLU A 169 -5.36 18.53 2.09
N ASP A 170 -4.05 18.43 1.89
CA ASP A 170 -3.46 17.54 0.90
C ASP A 170 -2.39 16.66 1.52
N TYR A 171 -2.11 15.52 0.87
CA TYR A 171 -1.06 14.60 1.32
C TYR A 171 0.25 14.82 0.57
N ARG A 172 1.36 14.58 1.26
CA ARG A 172 2.69 14.56 0.65
C ARG A 172 3.00 13.17 0.10
N VAL A 173 3.21 13.09 -1.21
CA VAL A 173 3.69 11.87 -1.88
C VAL A 173 5.16 11.59 -1.61
N SER A 174 5.57 10.31 -1.68
CA SER A 174 6.98 9.92 -1.60
C SER A 174 7.81 10.25 -2.85
N GLY A 175 7.19 10.22 -4.02
CA GLY A 175 7.86 10.50 -5.30
C GLY A 175 7.58 11.90 -5.81
N PHE A 176 7.78 12.11 -7.11
CA PHE A 176 7.33 13.33 -7.76
C PHE A 176 5.80 13.35 -7.91
N ARG A 177 5.16 14.48 -7.59
CA ARG A 177 3.69 14.63 -7.64
C ARG A 177 3.08 14.26 -9.00
N PHE A 178 3.77 14.56 -10.10
CA PHE A 178 3.28 14.22 -11.44
C PHE A 178 3.26 12.71 -11.74
N MET A 179 4.05 11.92 -11.01
CA MET A 179 4.12 10.46 -11.15
C MET A 179 3.13 9.74 -10.23
N ASP A 180 2.56 10.40 -9.22
CA ASP A 180 1.54 9.82 -8.33
C ASP A 180 0.15 10.12 -8.88
N HIS A 181 -0.52 9.13 -9.49
CA HIS A 181 -1.94 9.27 -9.81
C HIS A 181 -2.80 9.21 -8.53
N PRO A 182 -3.82 10.07 -8.35
CA PRO A 182 -4.69 10.08 -7.16
C PRO A 182 -5.37 8.73 -6.88
N ARG A 183 -6.02 8.14 -7.88
CA ARG A 183 -6.66 6.81 -7.80
C ARG A 183 -5.67 5.68 -8.09
N ALA A 184 -5.15 5.64 -9.32
CA ALA A 184 -4.14 4.68 -9.79
C ALA A 184 -4.71 3.31 -10.14
N ARG A 185 -5.91 3.32 -10.73
CA ARG A 185 -6.63 2.14 -11.18
C ARG A 185 -5.88 1.43 -12.30
N VAL A 186 -5.69 0.13 -12.14
CA VAL A 186 -4.79 -0.66 -13.00
C VAL A 186 -5.43 -0.93 -14.36
N ASP A 187 -6.73 -1.24 -14.37
CA ASP A 187 -7.56 -1.47 -15.55
C ASP A 187 -7.61 -0.26 -16.49
N LEU A 188 -7.58 0.95 -15.94
CA LEU A 188 -7.61 2.22 -16.68
C LEU A 188 -6.22 2.77 -17.04
N GLU A 189 -5.13 2.04 -16.77
CA GLU A 189 -3.75 2.49 -16.97
C GLU A 189 -3.39 3.85 -16.31
N GLU A 190 -3.98 4.15 -15.16
CA GLU A 190 -3.74 5.39 -14.40
C GLU A 190 -2.37 5.43 -13.71
N ARG A 191 -1.29 5.57 -14.49
CA ARG A 191 0.11 5.47 -13.99
C ARG A 191 0.68 6.79 -13.46
N GLY A 192 0.10 7.93 -13.82
CA GLY A 192 0.58 9.26 -13.43
C GLY A 192 -0.43 10.34 -13.84
N ARG A 193 -0.27 11.58 -13.36
CA ARG A 193 -1.28 12.64 -13.52
C ARG A 193 -1.32 13.30 -14.90
N ILE A 194 -0.17 13.35 -15.56
CA ILE A 194 0.04 14.23 -16.73
C ILE A 194 0.23 13.41 -18.00
N LEU A 195 1.17 12.47 -17.99
CA LEU A 195 1.52 11.71 -19.18
C LEU A 195 0.57 10.53 -19.38
N PRO A 196 0.19 10.20 -20.63
CA PRO A 196 -0.54 9.00 -20.94
C PRO A 196 0.17 7.74 -20.42
N GLY A 197 -0.60 6.77 -19.93
CA GLY A 197 -0.06 5.54 -19.34
C GLY A 197 0.92 4.81 -20.25
N PHE A 198 0.62 4.71 -21.55
CA PHE A 198 1.48 4.01 -22.52
C PHE A 198 2.88 4.62 -22.64
N LEU A 199 3.00 5.95 -22.51
CA LEU A 199 4.28 6.67 -22.58
C LEU A 199 5.09 6.44 -21.30
N LEU A 200 4.44 6.47 -20.13
CA LEU A 200 5.08 6.17 -18.85
C LEU A 200 5.65 4.74 -18.82
N ARG A 201 4.98 3.76 -19.44
CA ARG A 201 5.52 2.39 -19.58
C ARG A 201 6.88 2.38 -20.27
N TYR A 202 7.01 3.14 -21.35
CA TYR A 202 8.26 3.25 -22.09
C TYR A 202 9.35 3.92 -21.24
N LEU A 203 9.00 5.01 -20.56
CA LEU A 203 9.93 5.75 -19.70
C LEU A 203 10.41 4.93 -18.48
N TYR A 204 9.59 4.04 -17.94
CA TYR A 204 9.99 3.22 -16.79
C TYR A 204 10.93 2.07 -17.13
N ARG A 205 10.84 1.50 -18.34
CA ARG A 205 11.62 0.31 -18.77
C ARG A 205 13.10 0.32 -18.36
N PRO A 206 13.91 1.36 -18.62
CA PRO A 206 15.32 1.34 -18.28
C PRO A 206 15.60 1.31 -16.77
N LEU A 207 14.64 1.77 -15.95
CA LEU A 207 14.80 1.86 -14.50
C LEU A 207 14.44 0.56 -13.77
N ILE A 208 13.70 -0.36 -14.41
CA ILE A 208 13.11 -1.54 -13.75
C ILE A 208 14.20 -2.47 -13.20
N SER A 209 15.13 -2.90 -14.04
CA SER A 209 16.16 -3.87 -13.68
C SER A 209 17.11 -3.33 -12.61
N THR A 210 17.55 -2.08 -12.78
CA THR A 210 18.41 -1.37 -11.82
C THR A 210 17.73 -1.22 -10.46
N THR A 211 16.44 -0.85 -10.45
CA THR A 211 15.66 -0.71 -9.22
C THR A 211 15.49 -2.05 -8.52
N ALA A 212 15.05 -3.08 -9.25
CA ALA A 212 14.88 -4.42 -8.70
C ALA A 212 16.19 -4.99 -8.11
N LYS A 213 17.32 -4.78 -8.80
CA LYS A 213 18.65 -5.19 -8.31
C LYS A 213 19.00 -4.50 -7.00
N ARG A 214 18.77 -3.19 -6.88
CA ARG A 214 19.04 -2.43 -5.63
C ARG A 214 18.20 -2.92 -4.45
N PHE A 215 16.92 -3.19 -4.67
CA PHE A 215 16.06 -3.75 -3.64
C PHE A 215 16.52 -5.14 -3.21
N LYS A 216 16.90 -6.00 -4.16
CA LYS A 216 17.45 -7.33 -3.88
C LYS A 216 18.71 -7.25 -3.01
N VAL A 217 19.69 -6.44 -3.40
CA VAL A 217 20.94 -6.26 -2.63
C VAL A 217 20.64 -5.80 -1.20
N ALA A 218 19.73 -4.84 -1.02
CA ALA A 218 19.38 -4.34 0.31
C ALA A 218 18.67 -5.39 1.17
N SER A 219 17.79 -6.19 0.59
CA SER A 219 17.12 -7.29 1.28
C SER A 219 18.10 -8.40 1.68
N ASP A 220 19.03 -8.76 0.79
CA ASP A 220 20.05 -9.77 1.06
C ASP A 220 21.00 -9.32 2.19
N TYR A 221 21.43 -8.05 2.16
CA TYR A 221 22.27 -7.45 3.22
C TYR A 221 21.59 -7.54 4.59
N ARG A 222 20.32 -7.12 4.70
CA ARG A 222 19.57 -7.17 5.96
C ARG A 222 19.41 -8.60 6.51
N LYS A 223 19.14 -9.58 5.64
CA LYS A 223 19.00 -10.99 6.03
C LYS A 223 20.29 -11.54 6.63
N ASN A 224 21.44 -11.05 6.18
CA ASN A 224 22.73 -11.43 6.71
C ASN A 224 23.04 -10.76 8.06
N GLU A 225 22.59 -9.51 8.30
CA GLU A 225 22.75 -8.85 9.62
C GLU A 225 21.79 -9.37 10.70
N SER A 226 20.68 -10.01 10.31
CA SER A 226 19.67 -10.53 11.24
C SER A 226 19.91 -12.00 11.64
N LYS A 227 20.99 -12.62 11.16
CA LYS A 227 21.44 -13.97 11.51
C LYS A 227 22.59 -13.91 12.51
#